data_AF-A0A151BAN3-F1
#
_entry.id   AF-A0A151BAN3-F1
#
_cell.length_a   1.000
_cell.length_b   1.000
_cell.length_c   1.000
_cell.angle_alpha   90.00
_cell.angle_beta   90.00
_cell.angle_gamma   90.00
#
_symmetry.space_group_name_H-M   'P 1'
#
loop_
_entity.id
_entity.type
_entity.pdbx_description
1 polymer ?
#
loop_
_entity_poly.entity_id
_entity_poly.type
_entity_poly.pdbx_seq_one_letter_code
_entity_poly.pdbx_strand_id
1 'polypeptide(L)' 'MVRRLFKIGSYCGGLPGVYFSTQYPERLLRDMVFSIIEHHLEGGKFIMGVADQVPPDGDINRVKKVTEIVEKYARFW' A
#
# COMPACT_ATOMS: atom_id res chain seq x y z
N MET A 1 -6.31 -0.60 -16.91
CA MET A 1 -5.15 -1.48 -17.23
C MET A 1 -4.23 -1.52 -16.02
N VAL A 2 -4.47 -2.43 -15.07
CA VAL A 2 -3.59 -2.62 -13.89
C VAL A 2 -2.42 -3.48 -14.36
N ARG A 3 -1.33 -2.84 -14.80
CA ARG A 3 -0.11 -3.55 -15.24
C ARG A 3 0.96 -3.44 -14.16
N ARG A 4 1.55 -4.60 -13.85
CA ARG A 4 2.71 -4.90 -12.97
C ARG A 4 2.36 -5.24 -11.52
N LEU A 5 2.07 -6.52 -11.32
CA LEU A 5 2.53 -7.25 -10.13
C LEU A 5 4.05 -7.14 -10.10
N PHE A 6 4.59 -6.39 -9.14
CA PHE A 6 6.03 -6.31 -8.90
C PHE A 6 6.54 -7.66 -8.35
N LYS A 7 7.77 -8.00 -8.76
CA LYS A 7 8.30 -9.36 -8.90
C LYS A 7 9.13 -9.79 -7.67
N ILE A 8 8.77 -10.95 -7.11
CA ILE A 8 9.55 -11.92 -6.30
C ILE A 8 10.52 -11.36 -5.23
N GLY A 9 10.02 -11.20 -4.00
CA GLY A 9 10.76 -11.01 -2.74
C GLY A 9 9.90 -11.50 -1.55
N SER A 10 10.51 -12.09 -0.52
CA SER A 10 9.92 -13.05 0.44
C SER A 10 8.86 -12.54 1.45
N TYR A 11 8.35 -11.31 1.35
CA TYR A 11 7.36 -10.78 2.30
C TYR A 11 6.31 -9.92 1.59
N CYS A 12 5.05 -10.32 1.68
CA CYS A 12 3.88 -9.60 1.17
C CYS A 12 3.05 -9.11 2.36
N GLY A 13 2.76 -7.81 2.43
CA GLY A 13 1.90 -7.24 3.48
C GLY A 13 2.21 -5.77 3.77
N GLY A 14 1.74 -5.28 4.92
CA GLY A 14 2.12 -3.99 5.47
C GLY A 14 0.96 -3.02 5.71
N LEU A 15 -0.11 -3.07 4.91
CA LEU A 15 -1.26 -2.18 5.09
C LEU A 15 -2.41 -2.88 5.83
N PRO A 16 -2.87 -2.36 6.98
CA PRO A 16 -4.12 -2.82 7.59
C PRO A 16 -5.31 -2.55 6.66
N GLY A 17 -6.10 -3.58 6.37
CA GLY A 17 -7.29 -3.52 5.51
C GLY A 17 -8.35 -2.57 6.05
N VAL A 18 -8.42 -2.42 7.38
CA VAL A 18 -9.32 -1.48 8.03
C VAL A 18 -9.12 -0.02 7.59
N TYR A 19 -7.91 0.36 7.18
CA TYR A 19 -7.62 1.70 6.67
C TYR A 19 -8.21 1.97 5.28
N PHE A 20 -8.80 0.97 4.62
CA PHE A 20 -9.57 1.18 3.40
C PHE A 20 -11.03 1.55 3.68
N SER A 21 -11.53 1.37 4.90
CA SER A 21 -12.87 1.84 5.31
C SER A 21 -12.88 3.35 5.57
N THR A 22 -13.97 4.02 5.19
CA THR A 22 -14.20 5.44 5.48
C THR A 22 -14.44 5.75 6.96
N GLN A 23 -14.66 4.72 7.79
CA GLN A 23 -14.77 4.84 9.25
C GLN A 23 -13.47 5.33 9.90
N TYR A 24 -12.33 5.13 9.23
CA TYR A 24 -11.03 5.59 9.69
C TYR A 24 -10.55 6.79 8.88
N PRO A 25 -9.89 7.79 9.52
CA PRO A 25 -9.33 8.92 8.81
C PRO A 25 -8.33 8.47 7.72
N GLU A 26 -8.47 9.04 6.53
CA GLU A 26 -7.60 8.72 5.39
C GLU A 26 -6.11 8.93 5.69
N ARG A 27 -5.77 9.89 6.56
CA ARG A 27 -4.39 10.14 6.99
C ARG A 27 -3.70 8.89 7.54
N LEU A 28 -4.43 8.00 8.23
CA LEU A 28 -3.84 6.78 8.80
C LEU A 28 -3.34 5.85 7.70
N LEU A 29 -4.11 5.70 6.62
CA LEU A 29 -3.68 4.94 5.45
C LEU A 29 -2.42 5.58 4.84
N ARG A 30 -2.46 6.90 4.60
CA ARG A 30 -1.38 7.65 3.97
C ARG A 30 -0.08 7.54 4.77
N ASP A 31 -0.15 7.77 6.08
CA ASP A 31 1.01 7.79 6.96
C ASP A 31 1.60 6.37 7.07
N MET A 32 0.77 5.33 7.05
CA MET A 32 1.23 3.93 6.98
C MET A 32 1.96 3.63 5.66
N VAL A 33 1.42 4.05 4.52
CA VAL A 33 2.07 3.87 3.21
C VAL A 33 3.46 4.52 3.21
N PHE A 34 3.58 5.74 3.70
CA PHE A 34 4.88 6.44 3.77
C PHE A 34 5.86 5.73 4.70
N SER A 35 5.41 5.27 5.87
CA SER A 35 6.26 4.52 6.80
C SER A 35 6.78 3.21 6.17
N ILE A 36 5.93 2.48 5.44
CA ILE A 36 6.38 1.25 4.74
C ILE A 36 7.43 1.59 3.68
N ILE A 37 7.18 2.61 2.87
CA ILE A 37 8.12 3.09 1.84
C ILE A 37 9.46 3.45 2.50
N GLU A 38 9.46 4.25 3.56
CA GLU A 38 10.67 4.65 4.28
C GLU A 38 11.47 3.44 4.80
N HIS A 39 10.81 2.41 5.33
CA HIS A 39 11.49 1.28 5.98
C HIS A 39 11.85 0.13 5.05
N HIS A 40 11.20 0.01 3.88
CA HIS A 40 11.31 -1.16 3.01
C HIS A 40 11.82 -0.84 1.60
N LEU A 41 12.10 0.43 1.28
CA LEU A 41 12.78 0.79 0.02
C LEU A 41 14.22 0.30 -0.02
N GLU A 42 14.90 0.21 1.14
CA GLU A 42 16.27 -0.30 1.23
C GLU A 42 16.29 -1.83 1.00
N GLY A 43 16.58 -2.24 -0.24
CA GLY A 43 16.78 -3.65 -0.60
C GLY A 43 15.97 -4.15 -1.80
N GLY A 44 15.06 -3.33 -2.36
CA GLY A 44 14.40 -3.58 -3.66
C GLY A 44 13.53 -4.83 -3.74
N LYS A 45 13.10 -5.41 -2.61
CA LYS A 45 12.44 -6.73 -2.54
C LYS A 45 11.17 -6.73 -1.69
N PHE A 46 10.44 -5.62 -1.65
CA PHE A 46 9.21 -5.51 -0.88
C PHE A 46 7.97 -5.37 -1.76
N ILE A 47 6.99 -6.26 -1.56
CA ILE A 47 5.67 -6.18 -2.22
C ILE A 47 4.67 -5.62 -1.20
N MET A 48 4.32 -4.35 -1.37
CA MET A 48 3.29 -3.71 -0.55
C MET A 48 1.92 -4.31 -0.87
N GLY A 49 1.27 -4.84 0.17
CA GLY A 49 -0.06 -5.41 0.07
C GLY A 49 -0.87 -5.17 1.34
N VAL A 50 -2.14 -5.53 1.31
CA VAL A 50 -2.99 -5.56 2.50
C VAL A 50 -2.58 -6.75 3.36
N ALA A 51 -2.38 -6.54 4.66
CA ALA A 51 -1.91 -7.56 5.61
C ALA A 51 -3.04 -8.49 6.11
N ASP A 52 -4.29 -8.11 5.89
CA ASP A 52 -5.49 -8.81 6.33
C ASP A 52 -6.63 -8.62 5.30
N GLN A 53 -7.87 -8.95 5.69
CA GLN A 53 -9.04 -8.77 4.83
C GLN A 53 -9.46 -7.30 4.74
N VAL A 54 -9.75 -6.84 3.52
CA VAL A 54 -10.38 -5.53 3.32
C VAL A 54 -11.85 -5.61 3.74
N PRO A 55 -12.35 -4.71 4.60
CA PRO A 55 -13.75 -4.63 4.96
C PRO A 55 -14.68 -4.45 3.74
N PRO A 56 -15.95 -4.91 3.82
CA PRO A 56 -16.90 -4.78 2.71
C PRO A 56 -17.23 -3.33 2.35
N ASP A 57 -17.04 -2.38 3.27
CA ASP A 57 -17.18 -0.93 3.07
C ASP A 57 -15.88 -0.25 2.60
N GLY A 58 -14.90 -1.02 2.10
CA GLY A 58 -13.66 -0.50 1.56
C GLY A 58 -13.88 0.48 0.40
N ASP A 59 -13.22 1.63 0.46
CA ASP A 59 -13.30 2.67 -0.57
C ASP A 59 -12.21 2.47 -1.64
N ILE A 60 -12.64 2.19 -2.87
CA ILE A 60 -11.76 2.02 -4.03
C ILE A 60 -10.89 3.26 -4.31
N ASN A 61 -11.33 4.47 -3.93
CA ASN A 61 -10.52 5.68 -4.09
C ASN A 61 -9.26 5.65 -3.22
N ARG A 62 -9.30 4.95 -2.09
CA ARG A 62 -8.11 4.75 -1.24
C ARG A 62 -7.09 3.84 -1.91
N VAL A 63 -7.52 2.81 -2.64
CA VAL A 63 -6.65 1.97 -3.48
C VAL A 63 -5.96 2.79 -4.56
N LYS A 64 -6.72 3.67 -5.23
CA LYS A 64 -6.17 4.59 -6.24
C LYS A 64 -5.12 5.51 -5.62
N LYS A 65 -5.38 6.06 -4.43
CA LYS A 65 -4.45 6.94 -3.72
C LYS A 65 -3.15 6.24 -3.31
N VAL A 66 -3.25 5.00 -2.80
CA VAL A 66 -2.07 4.17 -2.50
C VAL A 66 -1.24 3.96 -3.77
N THR A 67 -1.90 3.62 -4.89
CA THR A 67 -1.23 3.46 -6.19
C THR A 67 -0.48 4.73 -6.60
N GLU A 68 -1.13 5.90 -6.51
CA GLU A 68 -0.50 7.19 -6.84
C GLU A 68 0.73 7.50 -5.97
N ILE A 69 0.65 7.21 -4.66
CA ILE A 69 1.77 7.42 -3.73
C ILE A 69 2.94 6.47 -4.08
N VAL A 70 2.67 5.18 -4.23
CA VAL A 70 3.70 4.18 -4.56
C VAL A 70 4.34 4.51 -5.91
N GLU A 71 3.55 4.87 -6.91
CA GLU A 71 4.05 5.26 -8.22
C GLU A 71 4.91 6.53 -8.21
N LYS A 72 4.69 7.43 -7.26
CA LYS A 72 5.44 8.68 -7.14
C LYS A 72 6.73 8.51 -6.33
N TYR A 73 6.68 7.76 -5.23
CA TYR A 73 7.75 7.71 -4.24
C TYR A 73 8.55 6.40 -4.23
N ALA A 74 8.01 5.31 -4.79
CA ALA A 74 8.67 4.00 -4.81
C ALA A 74 9.09 3.52 -6.22
N ARG A 75 8.94 4.36 -7.25
CA ARG A 75 9.24 4.00 -8.66
C ARG A 75 10.74 4.00 -9.00
N PHE A 76 11.60 4.53 -8.13
CA PHE A 76 13.03 4.76 -8.42
C PHE A 76 13.99 3.72 -7.82
N TRP A 77 13.48 2.59 -7.30
CA TRP A 77 14.28 1.57 -6.64
C TRP A 77 13.92 0.16 -7.11
#